data_AF-A0ABD0Z857-F1
#
_entry.id   AF-A0ABD0Z857-F1
#
_cell.length_a   1.000
_cell.length_b   1.000
_cell.length_c   1.000
_cell.angle_alpha   90.00
_cell.angle_beta   90.00
_cell.angle_gamma   90.00
#
_symmetry.space_group_name_H-M   'P 1'
#
loop_
_entity.id
_entity.type
_entity.pdbx_description
1 polymer ?
#
loop_
_entity_poly.entity_id
_entity_poly.type
_entity_poly.pdbx_seq_one_letter_code
_entity_poly.pdbx_strand_id
1 'polypeptide(L)'
;MSWSEWKYPKWLDETSVRTGKKWLDARREDDGAEGLWRIHDSLYDLNEWIESHPGGRFWIETTKGTDITEAFESHHLSDNPEAILPKFFAKKATGPRNSPFTFNKDGFYHTLKAKVKNHLANVKNGPATPTKIISDTLAGTTIILSILAGYYCNYLIGIAAAVFLTGTVITGHNFFHQRNNWRMYYFNLSLMSARDWRISHALSHHLYPNTIHDLEVSMFEPFFQWLPKPNKTLFARYVSWLYAPIVYTLIYHTQYISRALTNPDGMYEFVPLVIPGAMMIIGGVNLLASFVMWNFILFTSSFIFGCIGLNAAHHHPEIFHDGDVPRADRDWGLFQLDAVRDRLEIKGILPLVITLFGDHSLHHLFPTLDHCHLVELYPILEDTCKEFGYDFKFTTISDLVQGQFLQLARNKSKLKQETN
;
A
#
# COMPACT_ATOMS: atom_id res chain seq x y z
N MET A 1 -22.36 -4.21 -4.26
CA MET A 1 -22.81 -3.92 -2.88
C MET A 1 -21.61 -4.18 -1.99
N SER A 2 -21.47 -3.46 -0.87
CA SER A 2 -20.50 -3.88 0.18
C SER A 2 -21.24 -4.81 1.16
N TRP A 3 -20.57 -5.29 2.20
CA TRP A 3 -21.25 -5.95 3.33
C TRP A 3 -22.29 -5.00 3.94
N SER A 4 -23.53 -5.45 4.09
CA SER A 4 -24.70 -4.60 4.43
C SER A 4 -24.57 -3.83 5.75
N GLU A 5 -23.85 -4.40 6.70
CA GLU A 5 -23.62 -3.89 8.03
C GLU A 5 -22.35 -3.05 8.13
N TRP A 6 -21.52 -3.01 7.09
CA TRP A 6 -20.34 -2.15 7.07
C TRP A 6 -20.77 -0.72 6.72
N LYS A 7 -20.53 0.21 7.65
CA LYS A 7 -21.02 1.58 7.54
C LYS A 7 -20.39 2.27 6.34
N TYR A 8 -21.24 2.86 5.50
CA TYR A 8 -20.79 3.65 4.37
C TYR A 8 -19.90 4.83 4.84
N PRO A 9 -18.68 4.99 4.30
CA PRO A 9 -17.80 6.08 4.69
C PRO A 9 -18.30 7.43 4.15
N LYS A 10 -18.77 8.32 5.03
CA LYS A 10 -19.31 9.64 4.67
C LYS A 10 -18.32 10.53 3.91
N TRP A 11 -17.03 10.36 4.15
CA TRP A 11 -15.97 11.13 3.48
C TRP A 11 -15.91 10.87 1.95
N LEU A 12 -16.56 9.83 1.45
CA LEU A 12 -16.67 9.58 0.01
C LEU A 12 -17.63 10.53 -0.71
N ASP A 13 -18.63 11.06 0.00
CA ASP A 13 -19.64 12.00 -0.53
C ASP A 13 -19.12 13.44 -0.59
N GLU A 14 -18.01 13.73 0.10
CA GLU A 14 -17.40 15.04 0.08
C GLU A 14 -16.73 15.31 -1.28
N THR A 15 -16.98 16.50 -1.83
CA THR A 15 -16.36 16.97 -3.09
C THR A 15 -14.90 17.43 -2.92
N SER A 16 -14.40 17.36 -1.69
CA SER A 16 -13.10 17.87 -1.30
C SER A 16 -12.00 16.82 -1.50
N VAL A 17 -10.74 17.24 -1.59
CA VAL A 17 -9.61 16.33 -1.86
C VAL A 17 -9.55 15.21 -0.79
N ARG A 18 -9.52 13.96 -1.26
CA ARG A 18 -9.40 12.75 -0.44
C ARG A 18 -7.96 12.65 0.08
N THR A 19 -7.78 12.62 1.40
CA THR A 19 -6.47 12.61 2.06
C THR A 19 -6.46 11.60 3.19
N GLY A 20 -5.29 11.10 3.56
CA GLY A 20 -5.12 10.18 4.69
C GLY A 20 -5.66 10.76 6.00
N LYS A 21 -5.51 12.09 6.21
CA LYS A 21 -6.06 12.76 7.38
C LYS A 21 -7.59 12.63 7.46
N LYS A 22 -8.31 12.94 6.38
CA LYS A 22 -9.78 12.83 6.35
C LYS A 22 -10.24 11.40 6.52
N TRP A 23 -9.53 10.45 5.91
CA TRP A 23 -9.79 9.04 6.10
C TRP A 23 -9.69 8.66 7.59
N LEU A 24 -8.63 9.07 8.28
CA LEU A 24 -8.47 8.85 9.73
C LEU A 24 -9.56 9.56 10.55
N ASP A 25 -9.88 10.81 10.23
CA ASP A 25 -10.92 11.57 10.94
C ASP A 25 -12.28 10.84 10.86
N ALA A 26 -12.66 10.35 9.67
CA ALA A 26 -13.87 9.56 9.50
C ALA A 26 -13.83 8.22 10.25
N ARG A 27 -12.67 7.53 10.25
CA ARG A 27 -12.50 6.30 11.04
C ARG A 27 -12.69 6.55 12.53
N ARG A 28 -12.23 7.69 13.07
CA ARG A 28 -12.43 8.04 14.49
C ARG A 28 -13.91 8.22 14.85
N GLU A 29 -14.71 8.73 13.92
CA GLU A 29 -16.15 8.88 14.09
C GLU A 29 -16.90 7.54 13.99
N ASP A 30 -16.45 6.65 13.10
CA ASP A 30 -17.21 5.47 12.69
C ASP A 30 -16.82 4.18 13.44
N ASP A 31 -15.59 4.08 13.94
CA ASP A 31 -15.04 2.81 14.46
C ASP A 31 -15.47 2.46 15.89
N GLY A 32 -16.07 3.42 16.60
CA GLY A 32 -16.54 3.21 17.97
C GLY A 32 -15.40 2.90 18.95
N ALA A 33 -14.22 3.49 18.73
CA ALA A 33 -13.07 3.33 19.62
C ALA A 33 -13.08 4.28 20.84
N GLU A 34 -14.09 5.18 20.91
CA GLU A 34 -14.36 6.03 22.08
C GLU A 34 -13.15 6.88 22.54
N GLY A 35 -12.34 7.35 21.59
CA GLY A 35 -11.12 8.14 21.86
C GLY A 35 -9.90 7.32 22.32
N LEU A 36 -10.04 6.00 22.41
CA LEU A 36 -8.99 5.03 22.73
C LEU A 36 -8.58 4.23 21.47
N TRP A 37 -7.80 3.17 21.64
CA TRP A 37 -7.48 2.23 20.57
C TRP A 37 -8.34 0.99 20.72
N ARG A 38 -9.11 0.65 19.69
CA ARG A 38 -9.94 -0.55 19.70
C ARG A 38 -9.21 -1.71 19.04
N ILE A 39 -9.14 -2.84 19.74
CA ILE A 39 -8.70 -4.13 19.21
C ILE A 39 -9.77 -5.16 19.60
N HIS A 40 -10.40 -5.76 18.59
CA HIS A 40 -11.61 -6.57 18.72
C HIS A 40 -12.71 -5.80 19.47
N ASP A 41 -13.33 -6.41 20.48
CA ASP A 41 -14.38 -5.79 21.29
C ASP A 41 -13.86 -5.07 22.54
N SER A 42 -12.57 -4.76 22.58
CA SER A 42 -11.91 -4.17 23.74
C SER A 42 -11.20 -2.86 23.39
N LEU A 43 -11.22 -1.93 24.33
CA LEU A 43 -10.57 -0.63 24.24
C LEU A 43 -9.35 -0.61 25.15
N TYR A 44 -8.25 -0.06 24.63
CA TYR A 44 -6.96 -0.02 25.29
C TYR A 44 -6.46 1.41 25.40
N ASP A 45 -5.86 1.77 26.52
CA ASP A 45 -5.12 3.02 26.69
C ASP A 45 -3.63 2.76 26.42
N LEU A 46 -3.18 3.14 25.23
CA LEU A 46 -1.80 2.97 24.79
C LEU A 46 -0.94 4.23 24.97
N ASN A 47 -1.42 5.28 25.67
CA ASN A 47 -0.68 6.56 25.76
C ASN A 47 0.74 6.37 26.33
N GLU A 48 0.90 5.57 27.38
CA GLU A 48 2.22 5.28 27.98
C GLU A 48 3.10 4.35 27.12
N TRP A 49 2.50 3.64 26.16
CA TRP A 49 3.21 2.70 25.28
C TRP A 49 3.76 3.34 24.00
N ILE A 50 3.29 4.54 23.62
CA ILE A 50 3.64 5.21 22.35
C ILE A 50 5.15 5.23 22.09
N GLU A 51 5.94 5.67 23.08
CA GLU A 51 7.40 5.82 22.94
C GLU A 51 8.14 4.46 22.97
N SER A 52 7.51 3.42 23.53
CA SER A 52 8.09 2.08 23.67
C SER A 52 7.70 1.13 22.54
N HIS A 53 6.76 1.53 21.67
CA HIS A 53 6.27 0.69 20.59
C HIS A 53 7.40 0.32 19.61
N PRO A 54 7.73 -0.98 19.42
CA PRO A 54 8.87 -1.38 18.58
C PRO A 54 8.76 -0.96 17.11
N GLY A 55 7.54 -0.82 16.59
CA GLY A 55 7.28 -0.32 15.23
C GLY A 55 7.45 1.19 15.07
N GLY A 56 7.55 1.93 16.19
CA GLY A 56 7.65 3.39 16.25
C GLY A 56 6.34 4.08 16.65
N ARG A 57 6.46 5.30 17.18
CA ARG A 57 5.34 6.11 17.71
C ARG A 57 4.23 6.42 16.70
N PHE A 58 4.62 6.60 15.43
CA PHE A 58 3.71 7.01 14.34
C PHE A 58 2.42 6.19 14.31
N TRP A 59 2.53 4.87 14.42
CA TRP A 59 1.38 3.97 14.30
C TRP A 59 0.38 4.17 15.43
N ILE A 60 0.84 4.35 16.66
CA ILE A 60 -0.03 4.50 17.83
C ILE A 60 -0.61 5.91 17.88
N GLU A 61 0.20 6.94 17.61
CA GLU A 61 -0.28 8.33 17.63
C GLU A 61 -1.31 8.60 16.54
N THR A 62 -1.04 8.15 15.32
CA THR A 62 -1.87 8.41 14.14
C THR A 62 -3.24 7.73 14.25
N THR A 63 -3.27 6.53 14.84
CA THR A 63 -4.48 5.70 14.96
C THR A 63 -5.25 5.90 16.27
N LYS A 64 -4.86 6.87 17.11
CA LYS A 64 -5.63 7.18 18.32
C LYS A 64 -7.07 7.49 17.96
N GLY A 65 -7.99 6.81 18.63
CA GLY A 65 -9.43 6.94 18.40
C GLY A 65 -9.98 6.07 17.27
N THR A 66 -9.23 5.13 16.69
CA THR A 66 -9.72 4.23 15.63
C THR A 66 -9.75 2.76 16.06
N ASP A 67 -10.45 1.93 15.29
CA ASP A 67 -10.32 0.46 15.36
C ASP A 67 -9.09 0.05 14.58
N ILE A 68 -8.14 -0.57 15.28
CA ILE A 68 -6.85 -1.02 14.76
C ILE A 68 -6.74 -2.54 14.74
N THR A 69 -7.86 -3.27 14.79
CA THR A 69 -7.86 -4.74 14.84
C THR A 69 -7.15 -5.36 13.65
N GLU A 70 -7.50 -5.00 12.41
CA GLU A 70 -6.86 -5.56 11.21
C GLU A 70 -5.37 -5.22 11.17
N ALA A 71 -4.99 -3.99 11.57
CA ALA A 71 -3.59 -3.57 11.66
C ALA A 71 -2.84 -4.39 12.74
N PHE A 72 -3.44 -4.57 13.91
CA PHE A 72 -2.87 -5.35 15.01
C PHE A 72 -2.64 -6.80 14.59
N GLU A 73 -3.63 -7.43 13.94
CA GLU A 73 -3.53 -8.83 13.53
C GLU A 73 -2.52 -9.05 12.40
N SER A 74 -2.49 -8.14 11.41
CA SER A 74 -1.65 -8.29 10.21
C SER A 74 -0.18 -7.91 10.40
N HIS A 75 0.11 -6.93 11.26
CA HIS A 75 1.47 -6.39 11.39
C HIS A 75 2.32 -7.12 12.44
N HIS A 76 1.72 -8.00 13.25
CA HIS A 76 2.40 -8.74 14.29
C HIS A 76 2.41 -10.24 14.01
N LEU A 77 3.59 -10.82 13.76
CA LEU A 77 3.73 -12.27 13.56
C LEU A 77 3.93 -13.04 14.88
N SER A 78 4.45 -12.40 15.93
CA SER A 78 4.71 -13.01 17.24
C SER A 78 3.54 -12.82 18.21
N ASP A 79 3.44 -13.64 19.26
CA ASP A 79 2.41 -13.52 20.32
C ASP A 79 2.72 -12.44 21.38
N ASN A 80 3.88 -11.77 21.28
CA ASN A 80 4.31 -10.79 22.28
C ASN A 80 3.31 -9.62 22.45
N PRO A 81 2.75 -9.03 21.37
CA PRO A 81 1.74 -7.98 21.47
C PRO A 81 0.52 -8.43 22.25
N GLU A 82 -0.02 -9.62 21.96
CA GLU A 82 -1.17 -10.22 22.66
C GLU A 82 -0.88 -10.44 24.14
N ALA A 83 0.36 -10.82 24.49
CA ALA A 83 0.77 -11.04 25.88
C ALA A 83 0.90 -9.74 26.70
N ILE A 84 1.29 -8.62 26.07
CA ILE A 84 1.42 -7.32 26.77
C ILE A 84 0.12 -6.53 26.80
N LEU A 85 -0.76 -6.74 25.81
CA LEU A 85 -1.98 -5.97 25.60
C LEU A 85 -2.90 -5.87 26.84
N PRO A 86 -3.07 -6.91 27.68
CA PRO A 86 -3.90 -6.82 28.88
C PRO A 86 -3.48 -5.73 29.88
N LYS A 87 -2.21 -5.31 29.88
CA LYS A 87 -1.72 -4.24 30.76
C LYS A 87 -2.35 -2.88 30.46
N PHE A 88 -2.84 -2.71 29.22
CA PHE A 88 -3.40 -1.46 28.72
C PHE A 88 -4.93 -1.52 28.62
N PHE A 89 -5.56 -2.61 29.06
CA PHE A 89 -7.00 -2.78 28.96
C PHE A 89 -7.73 -1.70 29.77
N ALA A 90 -8.58 -0.93 29.10
CA ALA A 90 -9.39 0.10 29.74
C ALA A 90 -10.81 -0.43 30.01
N LYS A 91 -11.51 -0.89 28.96
CA LYS A 91 -12.89 -1.38 29.05
C LYS A 91 -13.30 -2.13 27.78
N LYS A 92 -14.49 -2.75 27.79
CA LYS A 92 -15.15 -3.25 26.57
C LYS A 92 -15.78 -2.09 25.79
N ALA A 93 -15.80 -2.22 24.46
CA ALA A 93 -16.47 -1.24 23.59
C ALA A 93 -17.99 -1.32 23.78
N THR A 94 -18.69 -0.19 23.66
CA THR A 94 -20.14 -0.14 23.87
C THR A 94 -20.99 -0.74 22.75
N GLY A 95 -20.44 -0.84 21.54
CA GLY A 95 -21.15 -1.30 20.34
C GLY A 95 -20.31 -2.24 19.47
N PRO A 96 -20.90 -2.83 18.43
CA PRO A 96 -20.19 -3.73 17.51
C PRO A 96 -19.08 -2.99 16.74
N ARG A 97 -18.18 -3.75 16.12
CA ARG A 97 -17.12 -3.21 15.27
C ARG A 97 -17.69 -2.68 13.96
N ASN A 98 -17.05 -1.66 13.39
CA ASN A 98 -17.32 -1.18 12.03
C ASN A 98 -16.37 -1.83 11.01
N SER A 99 -16.36 -3.16 10.98
CA SER A 99 -15.61 -3.98 10.04
C SER A 99 -16.30 -5.33 9.87
N PRO A 100 -16.40 -5.87 8.64
CA PRO A 100 -17.02 -7.16 8.41
C PRO A 100 -16.09 -8.33 8.80
N PHE A 101 -14.79 -8.09 8.93
CA PHE A 101 -13.79 -9.16 8.96
C PHE A 101 -13.65 -9.85 10.31
N THR A 102 -13.38 -11.15 10.22
CA THR A 102 -13.16 -12.04 11.36
C THR A 102 -11.73 -12.56 11.40
N PHE A 103 -11.29 -12.85 12.62
CA PHE A 103 -9.97 -13.38 12.96
C PHE A 103 -10.15 -14.59 13.88
N ASN A 104 -10.91 -15.57 13.39
CA ASN A 104 -11.20 -16.79 14.16
C ASN A 104 -9.91 -17.59 14.35
N LYS A 105 -9.73 -18.19 15.53
CA LYS A 105 -8.49 -18.94 15.85
C LYS A 105 -8.26 -20.14 14.94
N ASP A 106 -9.34 -20.76 14.50
CA ASP A 106 -9.42 -21.87 13.54
C ASP A 106 -9.69 -21.38 12.10
N GLY A 107 -9.72 -20.07 11.89
CA GLY A 107 -9.82 -19.46 10.56
C GLY A 107 -8.54 -19.61 9.75
N PHE A 108 -8.65 -19.30 8.45
CA PHE A 108 -7.55 -19.40 7.49
C PHE A 108 -6.39 -18.51 7.90
N TYR A 109 -6.64 -17.24 8.23
CA TYR A 109 -5.55 -16.30 8.50
C TYR A 109 -4.71 -16.72 9.72
N HIS A 110 -5.35 -17.10 10.83
CA HIS A 110 -4.63 -17.53 12.03
C HIS A 110 -3.90 -18.86 11.83
N THR A 111 -4.46 -19.77 11.05
CA THR A 111 -3.79 -21.03 10.68
C THR A 111 -2.52 -20.75 9.87
N LEU A 112 -2.62 -19.88 8.85
CA LEU A 112 -1.48 -19.47 8.03
C LEU A 112 -0.43 -18.75 8.88
N LYS A 113 -0.83 -17.75 9.66
CA LYS A 113 0.03 -16.96 10.55
C LYS A 113 0.81 -17.85 11.52
N ALA A 114 0.17 -18.86 12.12
CA ALA A 114 0.82 -19.81 13.01
C ALA A 114 1.90 -20.65 12.30
N LYS A 115 1.62 -21.15 11.09
CA LYS A 115 2.59 -21.90 10.29
C LYS A 115 3.78 -21.03 9.87
N VAL A 116 3.51 -19.80 9.40
CA VAL A 116 4.54 -18.83 9.00
C VAL A 116 5.43 -18.46 10.19
N LYS A 117 4.84 -18.19 11.36
CA LYS A 117 5.59 -17.90 12.59
C LYS A 117 6.55 -19.04 12.95
N ASN A 118 6.09 -20.28 12.86
CA ASN A 118 6.94 -21.45 13.15
C ASN A 118 8.08 -21.59 12.14
N HIS A 119 7.80 -21.35 10.85
CA HIS A 119 8.81 -21.39 9.80
C HIS A 119 9.89 -20.32 9.97
N LEU A 120 9.48 -19.11 10.37
CA LEU A 120 10.37 -17.94 10.51
C LEU A 120 10.98 -17.80 11.91
N ALA A 121 10.82 -18.77 12.82
CA ALA A 121 11.25 -18.65 14.21
C ALA A 121 12.75 -18.31 14.40
N ASN A 122 13.59 -18.73 13.44
CA ASN A 122 15.04 -18.47 13.44
C ASN A 122 15.46 -17.36 12.46
N VAL A 123 14.52 -16.72 11.79
CA VAL A 123 14.80 -15.62 10.86
C VAL A 123 14.94 -14.32 11.64
N LYS A 124 15.98 -13.55 11.31
CA LYS A 124 16.25 -12.28 11.98
C LYS A 124 15.21 -11.24 11.57
N ASN A 125 14.62 -10.57 12.56
CA ASN A 125 13.72 -9.44 12.33
C ASN A 125 14.41 -8.24 11.66
N GLY A 126 13.65 -7.53 10.82
CA GLY A 126 14.03 -6.29 10.18
C GLY A 126 14.55 -6.45 8.75
N PRO A 127 14.98 -5.35 8.11
CA PRO A 127 15.31 -5.38 6.69
C PRO A 127 16.51 -6.27 6.38
N ALA A 128 16.32 -7.16 5.41
CA ALA A 128 17.32 -8.11 4.99
C ALA A 128 18.51 -7.40 4.33
N THR A 129 19.71 -7.96 4.48
CA THR A 129 20.94 -7.40 3.87
C THR A 129 20.83 -7.26 2.35
N PRO A 130 20.34 -8.26 1.60
CA PRO A 130 20.14 -8.13 0.15
C PRO A 130 19.24 -6.95 -0.22
N THR A 131 18.10 -6.78 0.46
CA THR A 131 17.14 -5.70 0.21
C THR A 131 17.76 -4.32 0.45
N LYS A 132 18.54 -4.15 1.53
CA LYS A 132 19.29 -2.91 1.79
C LYS A 132 20.29 -2.61 0.67
N ILE A 133 21.07 -3.60 0.24
CA ILE A 133 22.09 -3.41 -0.81
C ILE A 133 21.44 -2.99 -2.13
N ILE A 134 20.36 -3.66 -2.55
CA ILE A 134 19.66 -3.31 -3.78
C ILE A 134 19.11 -1.89 -3.68
N SER A 135 18.43 -1.56 -2.58
CA SER A 135 17.82 -0.24 -2.38
C SER A 135 18.84 0.90 -2.38
N ASP A 136 19.96 0.72 -1.68
CA ASP A 136 21.05 1.71 -1.62
C ASP A 136 21.74 1.87 -2.98
N THR A 137 21.89 0.78 -3.73
CA THR A 137 22.44 0.80 -5.09
C THR A 137 21.53 1.56 -6.04
N LEU A 138 20.22 1.33 -5.98
CA LEU A 138 19.23 2.05 -6.77
C LEU A 138 19.25 3.55 -6.45
N ALA A 139 19.28 3.90 -5.17
CA ALA A 139 19.31 5.29 -4.71
C ALA A 139 20.62 5.99 -5.15
N GLY A 140 21.78 5.38 -4.93
CA GLY A 140 23.06 5.92 -5.36
C GLY A 140 23.15 6.10 -6.87
N THR A 141 22.66 5.10 -7.63
CA THR A 141 22.63 5.16 -9.10
C THR A 141 21.69 6.26 -9.59
N THR A 142 20.54 6.46 -8.93
CA THR A 142 19.63 7.57 -9.22
C THR A 142 20.33 8.92 -9.12
N ILE A 143 21.09 9.16 -8.05
CA ILE A 143 21.83 10.42 -7.86
C ILE A 143 22.91 10.58 -8.92
N ILE A 144 23.72 9.54 -9.18
CA ILE A 144 24.80 9.59 -10.18
C ILE A 144 24.23 9.89 -11.57
N LEU A 145 23.22 9.14 -12.02
CA LEU A 145 22.62 9.34 -13.33
C LEU A 145 21.93 10.70 -13.44
N SER A 146 21.32 11.19 -12.37
CA SER A 146 20.73 12.54 -12.34
C SER A 146 21.80 13.63 -12.55
N ILE A 147 22.94 13.53 -11.86
CA ILE A 147 24.07 14.45 -12.04
C ILE A 147 24.56 14.41 -13.49
N LEU A 148 24.79 13.22 -14.04
CA LEU A 148 25.26 13.05 -15.42
C LEU A 148 24.24 13.57 -16.44
N ALA A 149 22.94 13.32 -16.22
CA ALA A 149 21.88 13.82 -17.09
C ALA A 149 21.86 15.35 -17.12
N GLY A 150 21.97 16.00 -15.96
CA GLY A 150 22.04 17.46 -15.85
C GLY A 150 23.31 18.03 -16.47
N TYR A 151 24.48 17.44 -16.18
CA TYR A 151 25.78 17.89 -16.68
C TYR A 151 25.88 17.82 -18.21
N TYR A 152 25.46 16.70 -18.80
CA TYR A 152 25.50 16.51 -20.24
C TYR A 152 24.24 17.02 -20.97
N CYS A 153 23.25 17.55 -20.24
CA CYS A 153 21.92 17.89 -20.77
C CYS A 153 21.29 16.74 -21.60
N ASN A 154 21.46 15.50 -21.14
CA ASN A 154 21.10 14.30 -21.90
C ASN A 154 19.84 13.62 -21.33
N TYR A 155 18.74 13.71 -22.06
CA TYR A 155 17.45 13.16 -21.66
C TYR A 155 17.37 11.62 -21.71
N LEU A 156 18.24 10.93 -22.47
CA LEU A 156 18.32 9.46 -22.41
C LEU A 156 18.91 9.00 -21.06
N ILE A 157 19.92 9.71 -20.56
CA ILE A 157 20.45 9.50 -19.21
C ILE A 157 19.37 9.88 -18.18
N GLY A 158 18.60 10.93 -18.43
CA GLY A 158 17.44 11.30 -17.60
C GLY A 158 16.38 10.20 -17.51
N ILE A 159 16.06 9.51 -18.62
CA ILE A 159 15.15 8.35 -18.62
C ILE A 159 15.75 7.21 -17.79
N ALA A 160 17.04 6.93 -17.93
CA ALA A 160 17.71 5.93 -17.10
C ALA A 160 17.63 6.32 -15.60
N ALA A 161 17.92 7.57 -15.24
CA ALA A 161 17.76 8.08 -13.89
C ALA A 161 16.32 7.90 -13.36
N ALA A 162 15.31 8.11 -14.20
CA ALA A 162 13.91 7.92 -13.84
C ALA A 162 13.54 6.45 -13.58
N VAL A 163 14.10 5.49 -14.34
CA VAL A 163 13.93 4.04 -14.07
C VAL A 163 14.51 3.68 -12.70
N PHE A 164 15.74 4.14 -12.40
CA PHE A 164 16.38 3.92 -11.11
C PHE A 164 15.67 4.63 -9.95
N LEU A 165 15.16 5.85 -10.18
CA LEU A 165 14.34 6.57 -9.20
C LEU A 165 13.06 5.78 -8.90
N THR A 166 12.41 5.24 -9.91
CA THR A 166 11.19 4.43 -9.73
C THR A 166 11.48 3.20 -8.89
N GLY A 167 12.57 2.47 -9.17
CA GLY A 167 13.01 1.35 -8.32
C GLY A 167 13.36 1.79 -6.88
N THR A 168 14.02 2.93 -6.72
CA THR A 168 14.36 3.51 -5.40
C THR A 168 13.09 3.82 -4.59
N VAL A 169 12.07 4.35 -5.25
CA VAL A 169 10.79 4.69 -4.63
C VAL A 169 10.04 3.41 -4.24
N ILE A 170 9.91 2.45 -5.14
CA ILE A 170 9.20 1.19 -4.86
C ILE A 170 9.92 0.37 -3.77
N THR A 171 11.25 0.34 -3.75
CA THR A 171 11.98 -0.30 -2.64
C THR A 171 11.78 0.41 -1.30
N GLY A 172 11.59 1.74 -1.31
CA GLY A 172 11.21 2.53 -0.15
C GLY A 172 9.94 2.03 0.56
N HIS A 173 9.01 1.41 -0.19
CA HIS A 173 7.76 0.87 0.34
C HIS A 173 7.96 -0.28 1.34
N ASN A 174 8.87 -1.20 1.05
CA ASN A 174 9.23 -2.28 1.98
C ASN A 174 9.65 -1.73 3.35
N PHE A 175 10.39 -0.61 3.37
CA PHE A 175 10.93 -0.05 4.60
C PHE A 175 9.91 0.70 5.45
N PHE A 176 8.86 1.30 4.86
CA PHE A 176 7.89 2.03 5.66
C PHE A 176 6.90 1.10 6.39
N HIS A 177 6.73 -0.14 5.94
CA HIS A 177 5.96 -1.16 6.67
C HIS A 177 6.72 -1.70 7.89
N GLN A 178 8.05 -1.69 7.81
CA GLN A 178 8.93 -2.15 8.88
C GLN A 178 9.14 -1.10 9.97
N ARG A 179 9.87 -1.50 11.03
CA ARG A 179 10.37 -0.57 12.05
C ARG A 179 11.06 0.63 11.38
N ASN A 180 10.79 1.81 11.93
CA ASN A 180 11.38 3.07 11.45
C ASN A 180 12.87 2.94 11.15
N ASN A 181 13.21 3.26 9.92
CA ASN A 181 14.57 3.28 9.40
C ASN A 181 14.63 4.35 8.32
N TRP A 182 15.81 4.92 8.09
CA TRP A 182 15.96 6.06 7.20
C TRP A 182 15.69 5.74 5.71
N ARG A 183 15.72 4.46 5.30
CA ARG A 183 15.46 4.06 3.90
C ARG A 183 14.00 4.21 3.49
N MET A 184 13.07 4.34 4.46
CA MET A 184 11.69 4.71 4.15
C MET A 184 11.62 6.03 3.36
N TYR A 185 12.58 6.94 3.56
CA TYR A 185 12.62 8.25 2.90
C TYR A 185 13.19 8.19 1.47
N TYR A 186 13.62 7.03 0.98
CA TYR A 186 13.81 6.83 -0.46
C TYR A 186 12.51 7.06 -1.24
N PHE A 187 11.38 6.71 -0.62
CA PHE A 187 10.06 7.02 -1.15
C PHE A 187 9.88 8.52 -1.38
N ASN A 188 10.37 9.35 -0.46
CA ASN A 188 10.24 10.81 -0.51
C ASN A 188 11.06 11.47 -1.62
N LEU A 189 12.00 10.78 -2.27
CA LEU A 189 12.71 11.34 -3.43
C LEU A 189 11.78 11.62 -4.64
N SER A 190 10.59 10.97 -4.67
CA SER A 190 9.56 11.11 -5.71
C SER A 190 8.58 12.28 -5.53
N LEU A 191 8.77 13.14 -4.52
CA LEU A 191 7.74 14.08 -4.03
C LEU A 191 6.57 13.43 -3.26
N MET A 192 6.43 12.11 -3.23
CA MET A 192 5.47 11.43 -2.36
C MET A 192 5.96 11.42 -0.89
N SER A 193 5.13 10.98 0.06
CA SER A 193 5.50 10.95 1.48
C SER A 193 5.30 9.56 2.06
N ALA A 194 6.35 9.02 2.70
CA ALA A 194 6.25 7.78 3.45
C ALA A 194 5.26 7.87 4.62
N ARG A 195 5.06 9.06 5.22
CA ARG A 195 4.06 9.29 6.27
C ARG A 195 2.65 9.09 5.70
N ASP A 196 2.36 9.74 4.58
CA ASP A 196 1.03 9.69 3.97
C ASP A 196 0.75 8.29 3.40
N TRP A 197 1.76 7.63 2.81
CA TRP A 197 1.63 6.25 2.32
C TRP A 197 1.49 5.22 3.45
N ARG A 198 2.03 5.46 4.65
CA ARG A 198 1.67 4.61 5.80
C ARG A 198 0.18 4.71 6.16
N ILE A 199 -0.49 5.82 5.84
CA ILE A 199 -1.93 5.97 6.05
C ILE A 199 -2.70 5.37 4.87
N SER A 200 -2.44 5.84 3.64
CA SER A 200 -3.18 5.39 2.46
C SER A 200 -2.93 3.93 2.15
N HIS A 201 -1.68 3.51 2.17
CA HIS A 201 -1.28 2.18 1.75
C HIS A 201 -1.39 1.19 2.91
N ALA A 202 -0.68 1.43 4.01
CA ALA A 202 -0.58 0.44 5.09
C ALA A 202 -1.84 0.34 5.98
N LEU A 203 -2.46 1.47 6.35
CA LEU A 203 -3.65 1.46 7.21
C LEU A 203 -4.97 1.35 6.46
N SER A 204 -5.04 1.78 5.20
CA SER A 204 -6.27 1.75 4.42
C SER A 204 -6.25 0.64 3.37
N HIS A 205 -5.40 0.75 2.36
CA HIS A 205 -5.37 -0.18 1.23
C HIS A 205 -5.02 -1.61 1.63
N HIS A 206 -4.01 -1.83 2.47
CA HIS A 206 -3.64 -3.17 2.92
C HIS A 206 -4.71 -3.85 3.77
N LEU A 207 -5.42 -3.09 4.60
CA LEU A 207 -6.42 -3.65 5.50
C LEU A 207 -7.74 -3.93 4.78
N TYR A 208 -8.07 -3.11 3.78
CA TYR A 208 -9.38 -3.07 3.13
C TYR A 208 -9.30 -2.98 1.59
N PRO A 209 -8.39 -3.72 0.89
CA PRO A 209 -8.12 -3.50 -0.53
C PRO A 209 -9.36 -3.67 -1.40
N ASN A 210 -9.50 -2.84 -2.42
CA ASN A 210 -10.61 -2.85 -3.38
C ASN A 210 -12.01 -2.61 -2.78
N THR A 211 -12.11 -2.17 -1.52
CA THR A 211 -13.39 -1.85 -0.87
C THR A 211 -13.71 -0.36 -0.97
N ILE A 212 -14.91 0.05 -0.52
CA ILE A 212 -15.23 1.49 -0.33
C ILE A 212 -14.39 2.15 0.77
N HIS A 213 -13.72 1.37 1.62
CA HIS A 213 -12.82 1.88 2.66
C HIS A 213 -11.35 1.98 2.21
N ASP A 214 -11.06 1.54 0.98
CA ASP A 214 -9.75 1.67 0.34
C ASP A 214 -9.55 3.11 -0.18
N LEU A 215 -8.68 3.85 0.51
CA LEU A 215 -8.33 5.21 0.15
C LEU A 215 -7.64 5.23 -1.21
N GLU A 216 -6.82 4.23 -1.57
CA GLU A 216 -6.08 4.20 -2.84
C GLU A 216 -6.98 3.94 -4.03
N VAL A 217 -8.12 3.25 -3.87
CA VAL A 217 -9.15 3.20 -4.92
C VAL A 217 -9.86 4.54 -5.06
N SER A 218 -10.19 5.17 -3.94
CA SER A 218 -10.98 6.40 -3.94
C SER A 218 -10.16 7.64 -4.39
N MET A 219 -8.86 7.70 -4.11
CA MET A 219 -8.03 8.89 -4.38
C MET A 219 -7.89 9.19 -5.88
N PHE A 220 -8.11 8.20 -6.75
CA PHE A 220 -8.09 8.42 -8.19
C PHE A 220 -9.45 8.83 -8.76
N GLU A 221 -10.54 8.77 -8.01
CA GLU A 221 -11.81 9.30 -8.51
C GLU A 221 -11.78 10.84 -8.56
N PRO A 222 -12.37 11.48 -9.58
CA PRO A 222 -13.23 10.89 -10.60
C PRO A 222 -12.50 10.30 -11.83
N PHE A 223 -11.16 10.39 -11.90
CA PHE A 223 -10.36 10.00 -13.06
C PHE A 223 -10.33 8.48 -13.30
N PHE A 224 -10.11 7.68 -12.25
CA PHE A 224 -10.24 6.23 -12.31
C PHE A 224 -11.29 5.76 -11.32
N GLN A 225 -12.26 5.01 -11.84
CA GLN A 225 -13.34 4.45 -11.05
C GLN A 225 -13.28 2.93 -11.21
N TRP A 226 -12.62 2.23 -10.30
CA TRP A 226 -12.48 0.77 -10.38
C TRP A 226 -13.70 0.04 -9.82
N LEU A 227 -14.34 0.53 -8.76
CA LEU A 227 -15.53 -0.11 -8.17
C LEU A 227 -16.68 -0.20 -9.20
N PRO A 228 -17.27 -1.38 -9.47
CA PRO A 228 -18.23 -1.56 -10.57
C PRO A 228 -19.62 -0.96 -10.29
N LYS A 229 -19.70 0.37 -10.24
CA LYS A 229 -20.93 1.14 -10.00
C LYS A 229 -21.82 1.15 -11.27
N PRO A 230 -23.13 0.84 -11.17
CA PRO A 230 -24.05 0.84 -12.33
C PRO A 230 -24.12 2.16 -13.09
N ASN A 231 -23.91 3.28 -12.38
CA ASN A 231 -23.99 4.64 -12.90
C ASN A 231 -22.67 5.18 -13.48
N LYS A 232 -21.62 4.36 -13.63
CA LYS A 232 -20.38 4.79 -14.31
C LYS A 232 -20.69 5.34 -15.71
N THR A 233 -20.26 6.56 -15.98
CA THR A 233 -20.43 7.20 -17.29
C THR A 233 -19.53 6.56 -18.35
N LEU A 234 -19.86 6.73 -19.64
CA LEU A 234 -18.97 6.30 -20.73
C LEU A 234 -17.59 6.98 -20.65
N PHE A 235 -17.54 8.21 -20.13
CA PHE A 235 -16.31 8.95 -19.91
C PHE A 235 -15.41 8.26 -18.88
N ALA A 236 -15.94 7.91 -17.70
CA ALA A 236 -15.18 7.21 -16.66
C ALA A 236 -14.73 5.80 -17.08
N ARG A 237 -15.48 5.17 -18.01
CA ARG A 237 -15.25 3.79 -18.46
C ARG A 237 -14.20 3.67 -19.56
N TYR A 238 -14.34 4.45 -20.62
CA TYR A 238 -13.55 4.27 -21.85
C TYR A 238 -12.65 5.46 -22.18
N VAL A 239 -13.05 6.68 -21.82
CA VAL A 239 -12.20 7.87 -22.04
C VAL A 239 -11.05 7.89 -21.04
N SER A 240 -11.23 7.28 -19.87
CA SER A 240 -10.16 7.06 -18.89
C SER A 240 -8.96 6.30 -19.43
N TRP A 241 -9.15 5.44 -20.43
CA TRP A 241 -8.06 4.73 -21.08
C TRP A 241 -7.14 5.68 -21.84
N LEU A 242 -7.70 6.74 -22.43
CA LEU A 242 -6.95 7.70 -23.26
C LEU A 242 -6.12 8.66 -22.41
N TYR A 243 -6.66 9.12 -21.28
CA TYR A 243 -5.94 10.02 -20.38
C TYR A 243 -5.14 9.31 -19.29
N ALA A 244 -5.17 7.98 -19.21
CA ALA A 244 -4.43 7.24 -18.17
C ALA A 244 -2.93 7.58 -18.13
N PRO A 245 -2.21 7.65 -19.28
CA PRO A 245 -0.80 8.05 -19.28
C PRO A 245 -0.55 9.44 -18.66
N ILE A 246 -1.48 10.37 -18.84
CA ILE A 246 -1.40 11.72 -18.27
C ILE A 246 -1.54 11.64 -16.75
N VAL A 247 -2.54 10.90 -16.25
CA VAL A 247 -2.73 10.72 -14.80
C VAL A 247 -1.48 10.06 -14.19
N TYR A 248 -0.92 9.03 -14.82
CA TYR A 248 0.29 8.35 -14.35
C TYR A 248 1.47 9.31 -14.24
N THR A 249 1.66 10.16 -15.25
CA THR A 249 2.71 11.18 -15.27
C THR A 249 2.58 12.20 -14.13
N LEU A 250 1.37 12.44 -13.61
CA LEU A 250 1.08 13.49 -12.63
C LEU A 250 0.92 13.00 -11.18
N ILE A 251 1.03 11.68 -10.90
CA ILE A 251 0.83 11.12 -9.56
C ILE A 251 1.72 11.82 -8.53
N TYR A 252 3.02 11.90 -8.79
CA TYR A 252 4.02 12.47 -7.87
C TYR A 252 3.72 13.93 -7.51
N HIS A 253 3.54 14.78 -8.52
CA HIS A 253 3.25 16.20 -8.33
C HIS A 253 1.89 16.44 -7.68
N THR A 254 0.86 15.67 -8.05
CA THR A 254 -0.48 15.82 -7.47
C THR A 254 -0.48 15.45 -5.99
N GLN A 255 0.20 14.36 -5.62
CA GLN A 255 0.39 13.95 -4.22
C GLN A 255 1.13 15.03 -3.42
N TYR A 256 2.19 15.60 -3.97
CA TYR A 256 2.93 16.70 -3.32
C TYR A 256 2.10 17.96 -3.14
N ILE A 257 1.44 18.45 -4.20
CA ILE A 257 0.64 19.67 -4.15
C ILE A 257 -0.52 19.50 -3.17
N SER A 258 -1.23 18.36 -3.23
CA SER A 258 -2.31 18.04 -2.31
C SER A 258 -1.84 18.09 -0.86
N ARG A 259 -0.73 17.41 -0.54
CA ARG A 259 -0.16 17.38 0.81
C ARG A 259 0.33 18.76 1.26
N ALA A 260 1.06 19.49 0.41
CA ALA A 260 1.58 20.81 0.72
C ALA A 260 0.47 21.83 1.02
N LEU A 261 -0.71 21.68 0.42
CA LEU A 261 -1.87 22.56 0.66
C LEU A 261 -2.72 22.15 1.86
N THR A 262 -2.69 20.87 2.27
CA THR A 262 -3.65 20.33 3.25
C THR A 262 -3.01 19.87 4.55
N ASN A 263 -1.85 19.22 4.48
CA ASN A 263 -1.16 18.64 5.63
C ASN A 263 0.34 18.42 5.34
N PRO A 264 1.18 19.47 5.29
CA PRO A 264 2.61 19.34 4.99
C PRO A 264 3.34 18.35 5.90
N ASP A 265 4.40 17.72 5.37
CA ASP A 265 5.27 16.75 6.08
C ASP A 265 6.50 17.39 6.76
N GLY A 266 6.39 18.68 7.08
CA GLY A 266 7.45 19.45 7.73
C GLY A 266 8.76 19.41 6.94
N MET A 267 9.86 19.04 7.61
CA MET A 267 11.19 19.01 7.00
C MET A 267 11.32 17.96 5.89
N TYR A 268 10.46 16.93 5.86
CA TYR A 268 10.51 15.87 4.85
C TYR A 268 10.04 16.34 3.47
N GLU A 269 9.41 17.51 3.37
CA GLU A 269 9.07 18.14 2.10
C GLU A 269 10.30 18.57 1.29
N PHE A 270 11.47 18.65 1.94
CA PHE A 270 12.73 19.05 1.30
C PHE A 270 13.57 17.85 0.85
N VAL A 271 13.24 16.61 1.22
CA VAL A 271 13.97 15.39 0.77
C VAL A 271 14.05 15.29 -0.77
N PRO A 272 13.00 15.60 -1.55
CA PRO A 272 13.11 15.58 -3.01
C PRO A 272 14.21 16.51 -3.58
N LEU A 273 14.56 17.58 -2.86
CA LEU A 273 15.57 18.55 -3.29
C LEU A 273 17.00 18.00 -3.26
N VAL A 274 17.21 16.80 -2.70
CA VAL A 274 18.51 16.10 -2.75
C VAL A 274 18.96 15.89 -4.20
N ILE A 275 18.05 15.54 -5.11
CA ILE A 275 18.38 15.30 -6.52
C ILE A 275 18.87 16.57 -7.24
N PRO A 276 18.08 17.66 -7.32
CA PRO A 276 18.56 18.88 -7.97
C PRO A 276 19.72 19.52 -7.20
N GLY A 277 19.77 19.42 -5.87
CA GLY A 277 20.90 19.87 -5.06
C GLY A 277 22.21 19.16 -5.43
N ALA A 278 22.18 17.84 -5.64
CA ALA A 278 23.34 17.07 -6.09
C ALA A 278 23.78 17.48 -7.50
N MET A 279 22.84 17.70 -8.44
CA MET A 279 23.18 18.21 -9.78
C MET A 279 23.91 19.57 -9.70
N MET A 280 23.44 20.47 -8.83
CA MET A 280 24.02 21.81 -8.69
C MET A 280 25.38 21.79 -7.99
N ILE A 281 25.48 21.14 -6.82
CA ILE A 281 26.66 21.19 -5.95
C ILE A 281 27.79 20.33 -6.51
N ILE A 282 27.47 19.11 -6.99
CA ILE A 282 28.47 18.15 -7.46
C ILE A 282 28.65 18.27 -8.97
N GLY A 283 27.55 18.38 -9.71
CA GLY A 283 27.58 18.47 -11.18
C GLY A 283 27.91 19.86 -11.72
N GLY A 284 27.89 20.92 -10.90
CA GLY A 284 28.07 22.30 -11.38
C GLY A 284 26.96 22.76 -12.34
N VAL A 285 25.81 22.07 -12.33
CA VAL A 285 24.67 22.38 -13.21
C VAL A 285 23.97 23.63 -12.67
N ASN A 286 23.64 24.58 -13.55
CA ASN A 286 22.94 25.79 -13.12
C ASN A 286 21.50 25.48 -12.66
N LEU A 287 20.93 26.37 -11.84
CA LEU A 287 19.62 26.20 -11.22
C LEU A 287 18.50 25.85 -12.22
N LEU A 288 18.42 26.57 -13.36
CA LEU A 288 17.34 26.35 -14.33
C LEU A 288 17.48 24.98 -15.00
N ALA A 289 18.69 24.60 -15.43
CA ALA A 289 18.94 23.30 -16.04
C ALA A 289 18.69 22.15 -15.05
N SER A 290 19.11 22.29 -13.79
CA SER A 290 18.83 21.31 -12.73
C SER A 290 17.33 21.17 -12.48
N PHE A 291 16.59 22.29 -12.42
CA PHE A 291 15.14 22.27 -12.21
C PHE A 291 14.40 21.58 -13.35
N VAL A 292 14.77 21.87 -14.61
CA VAL A 292 14.16 21.25 -15.80
C VAL A 292 14.47 19.75 -15.85
N MET A 293 15.72 19.36 -15.68
CA MET A 293 16.11 17.94 -15.73
C MET A 293 15.50 17.14 -14.58
N TRP A 294 15.46 17.70 -13.37
CA TRP A 294 14.84 17.06 -12.22
C TRP A 294 13.34 16.82 -12.43
N ASN A 295 12.60 17.82 -12.94
CA ASN A 295 11.18 17.64 -13.23
C ASN A 295 10.95 16.64 -14.37
N PHE A 296 11.81 16.62 -15.40
CA PHE A 296 11.76 15.58 -16.43
C PHE A 296 11.89 14.18 -15.80
N ILE A 297 12.90 13.96 -14.96
CA ILE A 297 13.11 12.69 -14.25
C ILE A 297 11.89 12.33 -13.40
N LEU A 298 11.31 13.29 -12.66
CA LEU A 298 10.13 13.07 -11.84
C LEU A 298 8.89 12.69 -12.66
N PHE A 299 8.59 13.40 -13.75
CA PHE A 299 7.45 13.08 -14.62
C PHE A 299 7.61 11.70 -15.27
N THR A 300 8.81 11.38 -15.77
CA THR A 300 9.08 10.05 -16.35
C THR A 300 9.00 8.96 -15.28
N SER A 301 9.54 9.18 -14.08
CA SER A 301 9.45 8.22 -12.98
C SER A 301 8.01 8.03 -12.50
N SER A 302 7.23 9.11 -12.39
CA SER A 302 5.80 9.04 -12.04
C SER A 302 5.03 8.20 -13.06
N PHE A 303 5.29 8.40 -14.36
CA PHE A 303 4.67 7.59 -15.40
C PHE A 303 5.00 6.10 -15.24
N ILE A 304 6.28 5.74 -15.05
CA ILE A 304 6.71 4.35 -14.86
C ILE A 304 6.10 3.77 -13.58
N PHE A 305 6.10 4.54 -12.48
CA PHE A 305 5.47 4.16 -11.22
C PHE A 305 3.98 3.89 -11.38
N GLY A 306 3.24 4.75 -12.08
CA GLY A 306 1.82 4.55 -12.37
C GLY A 306 1.57 3.31 -13.22
N CYS A 307 2.41 3.06 -14.24
CA CYS A 307 2.35 1.83 -15.03
C CYS A 307 2.57 0.58 -14.17
N ILE A 308 3.48 0.63 -13.19
CA ILE A 308 3.76 -0.52 -12.32
C ILE A 308 2.67 -0.68 -11.25
N GLY A 309 2.47 0.35 -10.41
CA GLY A 309 1.63 0.28 -9.21
C GLY A 309 0.16 0.02 -9.52
N LEU A 310 -0.41 0.72 -10.51
CA LEU A 310 -1.83 0.55 -10.84
C LEU A 310 -2.13 -0.75 -11.61
N ASN A 311 -1.11 -1.48 -12.04
CA ASN A 311 -1.25 -2.77 -12.74
C ASN A 311 -0.60 -3.92 -11.97
N ALA A 312 -0.25 -3.73 -10.70
CA ALA A 312 0.56 -4.67 -9.94
C ALA A 312 -0.20 -5.95 -9.54
N ALA A 313 -1.41 -5.81 -9.00
CA ALA A 313 -2.11 -6.95 -8.40
C ALA A 313 -3.64 -6.81 -8.19
N HIS A 314 -4.24 -5.62 -8.25
CA HIS A 314 -5.60 -5.39 -7.72
C HIS A 314 -6.72 -5.27 -8.76
N HIS A 315 -6.50 -4.50 -9.82
CA HIS A 315 -7.59 -3.95 -10.63
C HIS A 315 -8.08 -4.86 -11.75
N HIS A 316 -8.30 -6.15 -11.50
CA HIS A 316 -8.76 -7.10 -12.53
C HIS A 316 -10.25 -7.46 -12.35
N PRO A 317 -11.05 -7.70 -13.42
CA PRO A 317 -12.46 -8.11 -13.31
C PRO A 317 -12.72 -9.40 -12.51
N GLU A 318 -11.72 -10.29 -12.49
CA GLU A 318 -11.76 -11.54 -11.71
C GLU A 318 -11.33 -11.39 -10.25
N ILE A 319 -10.87 -10.20 -9.86
CA ILE A 319 -10.48 -9.85 -8.49
C ILE A 319 -11.63 -9.10 -7.83
N PHE A 320 -11.85 -9.39 -6.54
CA PHE A 320 -12.92 -8.77 -5.77
C PHE A 320 -12.79 -7.24 -5.74
N HIS A 321 -13.91 -6.56 -5.97
CA HIS A 321 -14.09 -5.14 -5.74
C HIS A 321 -15.46 -4.89 -5.09
N ASP A 322 -15.53 -3.94 -4.16
CA ASP A 322 -16.81 -3.52 -3.59
C ASP A 322 -17.76 -3.05 -4.67
N GLY A 323 -18.94 -3.65 -4.72
CA GLY A 323 -19.72 -3.69 -5.94
C GLY A 323 -20.13 -5.11 -6.29
N ASP A 324 -19.23 -6.07 -6.06
CA ASP A 324 -19.46 -7.50 -6.26
C ASP A 324 -20.23 -8.12 -5.09
N VAL A 325 -20.62 -9.38 -5.25
CA VAL A 325 -21.11 -10.16 -4.12
C VAL A 325 -19.91 -10.54 -3.26
N PRO A 326 -19.80 -10.05 -2.01
CA PRO A 326 -18.68 -10.41 -1.15
C PRO A 326 -18.74 -11.89 -0.77
N ARG A 327 -17.57 -12.44 -0.43
CA ARG A 327 -17.48 -13.79 0.15
C ARG A 327 -18.32 -13.89 1.44
N ALA A 328 -18.99 -15.03 1.62
CA ALA A 328 -19.82 -15.28 2.79
C ALA A 328 -18.96 -15.50 4.05
N ASP A 329 -17.88 -16.27 3.91
CA ASP A 329 -16.84 -16.42 4.93
C ASP A 329 -16.04 -15.12 5.04
N ARG A 330 -15.93 -14.57 6.24
CA ARG A 330 -15.37 -13.24 6.49
C ARG A 330 -13.95 -13.27 7.04
N ASP A 331 -13.28 -14.42 6.96
CA ASP A 331 -11.85 -14.51 7.26
C ASP A 331 -11.07 -13.45 6.48
N TRP A 332 -10.35 -12.60 7.21
CA TRP A 332 -9.62 -11.48 6.62
C TRP A 332 -8.56 -11.94 5.60
N GLY A 333 -7.86 -13.05 5.89
CA GLY A 333 -6.80 -13.56 5.02
C GLY A 333 -7.34 -14.08 3.69
N LEU A 334 -8.48 -14.78 3.71
CA LEU A 334 -9.12 -15.22 2.47
C LEU A 334 -9.69 -14.03 1.67
N PHE A 335 -10.17 -12.98 2.34
CA PHE A 335 -10.55 -11.74 1.67
C PHE A 335 -9.34 -11.05 0.99
N GLN A 336 -8.18 -11.00 1.65
CA GLN A 336 -6.96 -10.46 1.02
C GLN A 336 -6.66 -11.21 -0.28
N LEU A 337 -6.72 -12.55 -0.27
CA LEU A 337 -6.52 -13.37 -1.46
C LEU A 337 -7.58 -13.15 -2.55
N ASP A 338 -8.80 -12.79 -2.20
CA ASP A 338 -9.83 -12.43 -3.19
C ASP A 338 -9.56 -11.09 -3.87
N ALA A 339 -8.84 -10.18 -3.19
CA ALA A 339 -8.57 -8.82 -3.63
C ALA A 339 -7.21 -8.61 -4.34
N VAL A 340 -6.40 -9.67 -4.47
CA VAL A 340 -5.06 -9.62 -5.09
C VAL A 340 -4.77 -10.83 -5.98
N ARG A 341 -3.83 -10.69 -6.93
CA ARG A 341 -3.24 -11.80 -7.67
C ARG A 341 -1.73 -11.60 -7.82
N ASP A 342 -0.99 -12.70 -7.75
CA ASP A 342 0.47 -12.71 -7.93
C ASP A 342 0.85 -12.99 -9.38
N ARG A 343 1.99 -12.44 -9.81
CA ARG A 343 2.51 -12.55 -11.17
C ARG A 343 3.61 -13.62 -11.28
N LEU A 344 3.43 -14.56 -12.21
CA LEU A 344 4.38 -15.65 -12.45
C LEU A 344 5.78 -15.16 -12.81
N GLU A 345 5.87 -14.08 -13.57
CA GLU A 345 7.13 -13.53 -14.08
C GLU A 345 7.97 -12.86 -12.98
N ILE A 346 7.36 -12.54 -11.84
CA ILE A 346 7.98 -11.79 -10.73
C ILE A 346 8.30 -12.71 -9.55
N LYS A 347 7.45 -13.70 -9.28
CA LYS A 347 7.50 -14.59 -8.12
C LYS A 347 8.92 -15.04 -7.79
N GLY A 348 9.39 -14.71 -6.58
CA GLY A 348 10.67 -15.18 -6.05
C GLY A 348 11.95 -14.58 -6.66
N ILE A 349 11.84 -13.65 -7.61
CA ILE A 349 13.01 -12.95 -8.18
C ILE A 349 13.20 -11.64 -7.40
N LEU A 350 13.99 -11.68 -6.32
CA LEU A 350 14.07 -10.59 -5.34
C LEU A 350 14.17 -9.18 -5.94
N PRO A 351 15.09 -8.86 -6.89
CA PRO A 351 15.13 -7.53 -7.48
C PRO A 351 13.81 -7.12 -8.14
N LEU A 352 13.16 -8.02 -8.88
CA LEU A 352 11.87 -7.75 -9.50
C LEU A 352 10.77 -7.59 -8.45
N VAL A 353 10.77 -8.43 -7.41
CA VAL A 353 9.80 -8.36 -6.31
C VAL A 353 9.81 -6.97 -5.66
N ILE A 354 10.98 -6.46 -5.28
CA ILE A 354 11.09 -5.19 -4.56
C ILE A 354 11.05 -3.94 -5.45
N THR A 355 11.15 -4.07 -6.77
CA THR A 355 11.00 -2.94 -7.70
C THR A 355 9.71 -2.95 -8.49
N LEU A 356 8.92 -4.03 -8.44
CA LEU A 356 7.67 -4.16 -9.19
C LEU A 356 6.45 -4.50 -8.33
N PHE A 357 6.54 -4.50 -6.99
CA PHE A 357 5.48 -4.97 -6.07
C PHE A 357 5.13 -6.46 -6.29
N GLY A 358 6.16 -7.31 -6.33
CA GLY A 358 5.99 -8.77 -6.39
C GLY A 358 5.57 -9.39 -5.06
N ASP A 359 5.35 -10.71 -5.08
CA ASP A 359 4.91 -11.50 -3.92
C ASP A 359 3.72 -10.85 -3.18
N HIS A 360 2.81 -10.25 -3.95
CA HIS A 360 1.85 -9.26 -3.49
C HIS A 360 0.86 -9.84 -2.46
N SER A 361 0.39 -11.07 -2.68
CA SER A 361 -0.51 -11.78 -1.77
C SER A 361 0.11 -11.95 -0.39
N LEU A 362 1.37 -12.40 -0.34
CA LEU A 362 2.10 -12.60 0.91
C LEU A 362 2.48 -11.28 1.56
N HIS A 363 2.82 -10.26 0.76
CA HIS A 363 3.05 -8.89 1.24
C HIS A 363 1.77 -8.31 1.87
N HIS A 364 0.60 -8.56 1.31
CA HIS A 364 -0.67 -8.15 1.92
C HIS A 364 -0.97 -8.86 3.24
N LEU A 365 -0.69 -10.16 3.31
CA LEU A 365 -0.94 -10.98 4.49
C LEU A 365 0.06 -10.73 5.63
N PHE A 366 1.32 -10.37 5.29
CA PHE A 366 2.44 -10.18 6.21
C PHE A 366 3.28 -8.95 5.86
N PRO A 367 2.71 -7.73 5.88
CA PRO A 367 3.35 -6.53 5.32
C PRO A 367 4.64 -6.11 6.02
N THR A 368 4.83 -6.54 7.28
CA THR A 368 6.04 -6.20 8.06
C THR A 368 7.23 -7.10 7.78
N LEU A 369 7.03 -8.22 7.06
CA LEU A 369 8.13 -9.06 6.62
C LEU A 369 8.90 -8.40 5.48
N ASP A 370 10.21 -8.57 5.48
CA ASP A 370 11.01 -8.14 4.33
C ASP A 370 10.70 -9.03 3.13
N HIS A 371 10.57 -8.42 1.96
CA HIS A 371 10.28 -9.12 0.71
C HIS A 371 11.27 -10.26 0.41
N CYS A 372 12.50 -10.22 0.96
CA CYS A 372 13.47 -11.30 0.87
C CYS A 372 12.97 -12.65 1.42
N HIS A 373 12.01 -12.64 2.35
CA HIS A 373 11.51 -13.85 3.01
C HIS A 373 10.17 -14.35 2.46
N LEU A 374 9.47 -13.54 1.65
CA LEU A 374 8.12 -13.90 1.20
C LEU A 374 8.14 -15.15 0.30
N VAL A 375 9.14 -15.28 -0.57
CA VAL A 375 9.26 -16.44 -1.46
C VAL A 375 9.24 -17.78 -0.73
N GLU A 376 9.80 -17.84 0.48
CA GLU A 376 9.88 -19.05 1.31
C GLU A 376 8.50 -19.49 1.83
N LEU A 377 7.51 -18.59 1.82
CA LEU A 377 6.17 -18.81 2.38
C LEU A 377 5.17 -19.38 1.37
N TYR A 378 5.47 -19.39 0.07
CA TYR A 378 4.55 -19.91 -0.95
C TYR A 378 4.10 -21.35 -0.69
N PRO A 379 4.99 -22.32 -0.36
CA PRO A 379 4.54 -23.67 -0.04
C PRO A 379 3.55 -23.71 1.13
N ILE A 380 3.79 -22.90 2.17
CA ILE A 380 2.93 -22.81 3.35
C ILE A 380 1.57 -22.20 2.99
N LEU A 381 1.57 -21.14 2.16
CA LEU A 381 0.35 -20.51 1.65
C LEU A 381 -0.46 -21.49 0.80
N GLU A 382 0.17 -22.12 -0.20
CA GLU A 382 -0.49 -23.06 -1.11
C GLU A 382 -1.08 -24.25 -0.37
N ASP A 383 -0.39 -24.80 0.63
CA ASP A 383 -0.91 -25.90 1.44
C ASP A 383 -2.05 -25.46 2.37
N THR A 384 -1.97 -24.25 2.95
CA THR A 384 -3.08 -23.71 3.76
C THR A 384 -4.28 -23.37 2.89
N CYS A 385 -4.08 -22.89 1.65
CA CYS A 385 -5.17 -22.69 0.69
C CYS A 385 -5.89 -24.01 0.40
N LYS A 386 -5.16 -25.12 0.17
CA LYS A 386 -5.77 -26.45 -0.02
C LYS A 386 -6.59 -26.89 1.20
N GLU A 387 -6.09 -26.68 2.42
CA GLU A 387 -6.81 -27.04 3.66
C GLU A 387 -8.16 -26.32 3.80
N PHE A 388 -8.25 -25.09 3.32
CA PHE A 388 -9.47 -24.26 3.38
C PHE A 388 -10.26 -24.26 2.06
N GLY A 389 -9.93 -25.14 1.10
CA GLY A 389 -10.61 -25.22 -0.18
C GLY A 389 -10.49 -23.97 -1.05
N TYR A 390 -9.41 -23.20 -0.88
CA TYR A 390 -9.14 -21.99 -1.67
C TYR A 390 -8.27 -22.31 -2.89
N ASP A 391 -8.75 -21.94 -4.07
CA ASP A 391 -8.02 -22.09 -5.35
C ASP A 391 -7.12 -20.87 -5.60
N PHE A 392 -5.89 -20.94 -5.09
CA PHE A 392 -4.90 -19.86 -5.24
C PHE A 392 -4.33 -19.82 -6.67
N LYS A 393 -4.48 -18.67 -7.34
CA LYS A 393 -4.11 -18.49 -8.75
C LYS A 393 -3.07 -17.40 -8.95
N PHE A 394 -2.13 -17.73 -9.82
CA PHE A 394 -1.26 -16.74 -10.43
C PHE A 394 -1.86 -16.19 -11.72
N THR A 395 -1.35 -15.04 -12.13
CA THR A 395 -1.64 -14.38 -13.41
C THR A 395 -0.33 -13.91 -14.05
N THR A 396 -0.41 -13.20 -15.18
CA THR A 396 0.73 -12.60 -15.89
C THR A 396 0.66 -11.07 -15.79
N ILE A 397 1.79 -10.40 -16.05
CA ILE A 397 1.83 -8.94 -16.14
C ILE A 397 0.85 -8.43 -17.21
N SER A 398 0.82 -9.08 -18.37
CA SER A 398 -0.03 -8.66 -19.49
C SER A 398 -1.53 -8.78 -19.17
N ASP A 399 -1.92 -9.86 -18.48
CA ASP A 399 -3.31 -10.11 -18.09
C ASP A 399 -3.78 -9.06 -17.06
N LEU A 400 -2.95 -8.72 -16.07
CA LEU A 400 -3.28 -7.65 -15.12
C LEU A 400 -3.37 -6.27 -15.77
N VAL A 401 -2.47 -5.92 -16.69
CA VAL A 401 -2.54 -4.66 -17.43
C VAL A 401 -3.83 -4.58 -18.25
N GLN A 402 -4.18 -5.65 -18.98
CA GLN A 402 -5.43 -5.70 -19.72
C GLN A 402 -6.65 -5.62 -18.79
N GLY A 403 -6.62 -6.39 -17.71
CA GLY A 403 -7.65 -6.43 -16.67
C GLY A 403 -7.91 -5.06 -16.06
N GLN A 404 -6.87 -4.29 -15.75
CA GLN A 404 -6.97 -2.94 -15.22
C GLN A 404 -7.91 -2.05 -16.05
N PHE A 405 -7.74 -2.05 -17.37
CA PHE A 405 -8.59 -1.27 -18.27
C PHE A 405 -9.99 -1.88 -18.42
N LEU A 406 -10.10 -3.21 -18.46
CA LEU A 406 -11.40 -3.89 -18.45
C LEU A 406 -12.20 -3.58 -17.18
N GLN A 407 -11.53 -3.47 -16.02
CA GLN A 407 -12.15 -3.12 -14.75
C GLN A 407 -12.64 -1.67 -14.73
N LEU A 408 -11.90 -0.73 -15.34
CA LEU A 408 -12.40 0.64 -15.55
C LEU A 408 -13.69 0.64 -16.38
N ALA A 409 -13.74 -0.16 -17.43
CA ALA A 409 -14.94 -0.29 -18.28
C ALA A 409 -16.08 -1.06 -17.63
N ARG A 410 -15.85 -1.79 -16.54
CA ARG A 410 -16.86 -2.61 -15.87
C ARG A 410 -17.79 -1.75 -15.01
N ASN A 411 -19.09 -1.89 -15.20
CA ASN A 411 -20.13 -1.20 -14.42
C ASN A 411 -21.20 -2.15 -13.85
N LYS A 412 -20.91 -3.45 -13.84
CA LYS A 412 -21.82 -4.48 -13.32
C LYS A 412 -21.12 -5.34 -12.26
N SER A 413 -21.87 -5.65 -11.22
CA SER A 413 -21.48 -6.59 -10.17
C SER A 413 -21.22 -7.99 -10.72
N LYS A 414 -20.24 -8.68 -10.14
CA LYS A 414 -20.05 -10.12 -10.31
C LYS A 414 -21.01 -10.81 -9.36
N LEU A 415 -22.01 -11.47 -9.92
CA LEU A 415 -22.97 -12.28 -9.18
C LEU A 415 -22.41 -13.70 -9.17
N LYS A 416 -21.97 -14.18 -7.99
CA LYS A 416 -21.33 -15.47 -7.65
C LYS A 416 -19.80 -15.61 -7.82
N GLN A 417 -19.17 -16.10 -6.76
CA GLN A 417 -18.09 -17.09 -6.84
C GLN A 417 -18.75 -18.42 -7.24
N GLU A 418 -18.36 -18.99 -8.38
CA GLU A 418 -18.52 -20.42 -8.60
C GLU A 418 -17.54 -21.11 -7.65
N THR A 419 -18.00 -21.42 -6.44
CA THR A 419 -17.35 -22.40 -5.57
C THR A 419 -17.56 -23.76 -6.22
N ASN A 420 -16.49 -24.36 -6.73
CA ASN A 420 -16.36 -25.81 -6.83
C ASN A 420 -15.50 -26.29 -5.69
#